data_AF-A0A3C0ARW4-F1
#
_entry.id   AF-A0A3C0ARW4-F1
#
_cell.length_a   1.000
_cell.length_b   1.000
_cell.length_c   1.000
_cell.angle_alpha   90.00
_cell.angle_beta   90.00
_cell.angle_gamma   90.00
#
_symmetry.space_group_name_H-M   'P 1'
#
loop_
_entity.id
_entity.type
_entity.pdbx_description
1 polymer ?
#
loop_
_entity_poly.entity_id
_entity_poly.type
_entity_poly.pdbx_seq_one_letter_code
_entity_poly.pdbx_strand_id
1 'polypeptide(L)'
;PEAAGKKVVTGDWPMWGGDPTRNMVNKTTGIQLNFKPDEGPGKNINWISKLGSQTYGNPVVAGGQVYVGTNNGGKYRPKYEDDLGVVLCFDEKTGEFKWQLSREKLPQGRVNDWPEQGICSAPCIEGER
;
A
#
# COMPACT_ATOMS: atom_id res chain seq x y z
N PRO A 1 20.91 25.43 13.93
CA PRO A 1 21.05 24.26 13.03
C PRO A 1 21.60 23.09 13.84
N GLU A 2 20.69 22.35 14.48
CA GLU A 2 21.05 21.22 15.32
C GLU A 2 21.54 20.07 14.43
N ALA A 3 22.63 19.42 14.85
CA ALA A 3 23.37 18.45 14.06
C ALA A 3 22.49 17.26 13.68
N ALA A 4 21.90 17.30 12.48
CA ALA A 4 21.21 16.15 11.91
C ALA A 4 22.26 15.07 11.65
N GLY A 5 22.26 14.02 12.48
CA GLY A 5 23.07 12.83 12.24
C GLY A 5 22.90 12.32 10.81
N LYS A 6 23.93 11.63 10.30
CA LYS A 6 23.95 11.10 8.93
C LYS A 6 22.64 10.37 8.60
N LYS A 7 21.92 10.83 7.57
CA LYS A 7 20.71 10.16 7.07
C LYS A 7 21.09 8.77 6.54
N VAL A 8 20.49 7.74 7.12
CA VAL A 8 20.58 6.35 6.63
C VAL A 8 19.22 5.99 6.04
N VAL A 9 19.21 5.48 4.82
CA VAL A 9 18.01 4.91 4.18
C VAL A 9 18.25 3.42 4.05
N THR A 10 17.36 2.61 4.64
CA THR A 10 17.56 1.15 4.73
C THR A 10 16.99 0.38 3.53
N GLY A 11 16.39 1.06 2.57
CA GLY A 11 15.84 0.46 1.35
C GLY A 11 14.40 -0.02 1.52
N ASP A 12 14.09 -1.11 0.82
CA ASP A 12 12.75 -1.65 0.64
C ASP A 12 12.13 -2.24 1.92
N TRP A 13 10.79 -2.32 1.93
CA TRP A 13 9.95 -3.00 2.90
C TRP A 13 9.09 -4.06 2.18
N PRO A 14 9.68 -5.19 1.76
CA PRO A 14 9.09 -6.12 0.78
C PRO A 14 7.99 -7.02 1.33
N MET A 15 7.75 -7.07 2.64
CA MET A 15 6.75 -7.95 3.24
C MET A 15 6.23 -7.42 4.58
N TRP A 16 5.16 -8.03 5.09
CA TRP A 16 4.71 -7.78 6.47
C TRP A 16 5.82 -8.12 7.47
N GLY A 17 6.18 -7.17 8.33
CA GLY A 17 7.33 -7.33 9.21
C GLY A 17 8.66 -6.82 8.66
N GLY A 18 8.70 -6.34 7.42
CA GLY A 18 9.91 -5.81 6.77
C GLY A 18 10.84 -6.90 6.24
N ASP A 19 11.07 -7.96 7.01
CA ASP A 19 11.90 -9.10 6.64
C ASP A 19 11.36 -10.41 7.26
N PRO A 20 11.98 -11.58 6.98
CA PRO A 20 11.54 -12.87 7.53
C PRO A 20 11.56 -12.98 9.05
N THR A 21 12.23 -12.07 9.77
CA THR A 21 12.21 -12.03 11.24
C THR A 21 10.88 -11.50 11.81
N ARG A 22 10.06 -10.87 10.95
CA ARG A 22 8.77 -10.25 11.30
C ARG A 22 8.89 -9.18 12.39
N ASN A 23 10.03 -8.50 12.45
CA ASN A 23 10.26 -7.42 13.41
C ASN A 23 10.07 -6.05 12.74
N MET A 24 9.04 -5.30 13.15
CA MET A 24 8.61 -4.03 12.55
C MET A 24 9.55 -2.84 12.87
N VAL A 25 10.88 -3.04 12.77
CA VAL A 25 11.90 -2.02 13.06
C VAL A 25 12.53 -1.53 11.77
N ASN A 26 12.29 -0.26 11.45
CA ASN A 26 12.98 0.44 10.38
C ASN A 26 14.23 1.15 10.93
N LYS A 27 15.42 0.84 10.39
CA LYS A 27 16.68 1.45 10.84
C LYS A 27 17.01 2.77 10.10
N THR A 28 16.09 3.28 9.27
CA THR A 28 16.22 4.55 8.57
C THR A 28 16.26 5.69 9.58
N THR A 29 17.21 6.61 9.42
CA THR A 29 17.42 7.77 10.29
C THR A 29 17.27 9.08 9.53
N GLY A 30 17.09 10.19 10.24
CA GLY A 30 16.96 11.50 9.62
C GLY A 30 15.66 11.66 8.81
N ILE A 31 14.58 11.00 9.24
CA ILE A 31 13.25 11.13 8.67
C ILE A 31 12.63 12.47 9.04
N GLN A 32 11.98 13.13 8.09
CA GLN A 32 11.20 14.33 8.36
C GLN A 32 9.84 13.90 8.94
N LEU A 33 9.53 14.37 10.14
CA LEU A 33 8.26 14.08 10.83
C LEU A 33 7.26 15.25 10.74
N ASN A 34 7.59 16.29 9.96
CA ASN A 34 6.77 17.49 9.82
C ASN A 34 5.75 17.39 8.68
N PHE A 35 5.12 16.23 8.50
CA PHE A 35 4.03 16.04 7.53
C PHE A 35 2.68 16.10 8.23
N LYS A 36 1.65 16.57 7.52
CA LYS A 36 0.28 16.64 8.03
C LYS A 36 -0.69 16.18 6.95
N PRO A 37 -1.14 14.91 6.99
CA PRO A 37 -2.00 14.38 5.95
C PRO A 37 -3.41 15.01 5.97
N ASP A 38 -3.87 15.47 7.14
CA ASP A 38 -5.26 15.94 7.33
C ASP A 38 -5.46 17.45 7.07
N GLU A 39 -4.42 18.19 6.68
CA GLU A 39 -4.52 19.64 6.39
C GLU A 39 -4.81 19.89 4.90
N GLY A 40 -6.09 19.93 4.51
CA GLY A 40 -6.50 20.23 3.13
C GLY A 40 -5.91 19.21 2.13
N PRO A 41 -5.09 19.62 1.13
CA PRO A 41 -4.40 18.67 0.25
C PRO A 41 -3.24 17.92 0.94
N GLY A 42 -2.97 18.21 2.21
CA GLY A 42 -1.87 17.68 2.99
C GLY A 42 -0.63 18.59 2.93
N LYS A 43 0.13 18.64 4.04
CA LYS A 43 1.42 19.35 4.13
C LYS A 43 2.58 18.38 4.09
N ASN A 44 3.60 18.70 3.28
CA ASN A 44 4.80 17.87 3.08
C ASN A 44 4.45 16.42 2.70
N ILE A 45 3.45 16.26 1.82
CA ILE A 45 3.02 14.98 1.28
C ILE A 45 3.58 14.84 -0.14
N ASN A 46 4.20 13.70 -0.44
CA ASN A 46 4.77 13.45 -1.78
C ASN A 46 3.67 13.23 -2.81
N TRP A 47 2.67 12.41 -2.49
CA TRP A 47 1.52 12.13 -3.33
C TRP A 47 0.40 11.47 -2.50
N ILE A 48 -0.81 11.47 -3.05
CA ILE A 48 -2.00 10.85 -2.48
C ILE A 48 -2.66 10.02 -3.59
N SER A 49 -2.95 8.76 -3.28
CA SER A 49 -3.64 7.83 -4.19
C SER A 49 -4.89 7.27 -3.52
N LYS A 50 -5.99 7.21 -4.26
CA LYS A 50 -7.26 6.64 -3.78
C LYS A 50 -7.13 5.12 -3.65
N LEU A 51 -7.79 4.51 -2.67
CA LEU A 51 -7.88 3.06 -2.55
C LEU A 51 -9.35 2.61 -2.70
N GLY A 52 -9.63 1.36 -2.36
CA GLY A 52 -10.98 0.88 -2.13
C GLY A 52 -11.68 1.57 -0.96
N SER A 53 -12.98 1.31 -0.79
CA SER A 53 -13.75 1.82 0.36
C SER A 53 -13.29 1.22 1.68
N GLN A 54 -12.75 0.00 1.67
CA GLN A 54 -12.26 -0.71 2.85
C GLN A 54 -10.91 -1.35 2.57
N THR A 55 -9.94 -1.08 3.46
CA THR A 55 -8.55 -1.52 3.32
C THR A 55 -8.04 -1.98 4.68
N TYR A 56 -7.71 -3.28 4.77
CA TYR A 56 -7.15 -3.90 5.97
C TYR A 56 -5.75 -4.47 5.74
N GLY A 57 -5.32 -4.57 4.48
CA GLY A 57 -3.97 -4.99 4.12
C GLY A 57 -2.96 -3.89 4.35
N ASN A 58 -1.79 -4.26 4.89
CA ASN A 58 -0.69 -3.33 5.06
C ASN A 58 0.01 -3.06 3.72
N PRO A 59 0.39 -1.80 3.45
CA PRO A 59 1.15 -1.48 2.25
C PRO A 59 2.54 -2.12 2.31
N VAL A 60 3.04 -2.49 1.13
CA VAL A 60 4.39 -3.01 0.92
C VAL A 60 5.08 -2.11 -0.10
N VAL A 61 6.34 -1.77 0.13
CA VAL A 61 7.11 -0.87 -0.75
C VAL A 61 8.40 -1.55 -1.12
N ALA A 62 8.58 -1.90 -2.39
CA ALA A 62 9.85 -2.46 -2.87
C ALA A 62 10.00 -2.27 -4.38
N GLY A 63 11.24 -2.24 -4.86
CA GLY A 63 11.53 -2.18 -6.29
C GLY A 63 10.94 -0.95 -7.00
N GLY A 64 10.80 0.19 -6.32
CA GLY A 64 10.19 1.39 -6.91
C GLY A 64 8.67 1.34 -7.03
N GLN A 65 8.01 0.43 -6.30
CA GLN A 65 6.58 0.19 -6.36
C GLN A 65 5.95 0.09 -4.98
N VAL A 66 4.71 0.57 -4.87
CA VAL A 66 3.87 0.45 -3.66
C VAL A 66 2.70 -0.47 -3.96
N TYR A 67 2.50 -1.47 -3.11
CA TYR A 67 1.47 -2.49 -3.27
C TYR A 67 0.51 -2.48 -2.10
N VAL A 68 -0.79 -2.47 -2.37
CA VAL A 68 -1.82 -2.44 -1.32
C VAL A 68 -2.99 -3.35 -1.68
N GLY A 69 -3.31 -4.29 -0.78
CA GLY A 69 -4.53 -5.09 -0.84
C GLY A 69 -5.73 -4.29 -0.34
N THR A 70 -6.80 -4.22 -1.14
CA THR A 70 -8.01 -3.43 -0.86
C THR A 70 -9.21 -4.00 -1.62
N ASN A 71 -10.33 -3.28 -1.68
CA ASN A 71 -11.49 -3.59 -2.51
C ASN A 71 -11.54 -2.72 -3.79
N ASN A 72 -12.45 -3.03 -4.71
CA ASN A 72 -12.56 -2.33 -6.00
C ASN A 72 -13.27 -0.95 -5.94
N GLY A 73 -13.54 -0.39 -4.76
CA GLY A 73 -14.18 0.92 -4.60
C GLY A 73 -13.40 2.10 -5.22
N GLY A 74 -12.10 1.90 -5.48
CA GLY A 74 -11.25 2.85 -6.20
C GLY A 74 -11.53 2.91 -7.71
N LYS A 75 -12.14 1.85 -8.29
CA LYS A 75 -12.53 1.73 -9.71
C LYS A 75 -11.41 2.02 -10.71
N TYR A 76 -10.19 1.54 -10.44
CA TYR A 76 -9.04 1.78 -11.33
C TYR A 76 -9.13 1.05 -12.67
N ARG A 77 -9.99 0.03 -12.80
CA ARG A 77 -10.22 -0.68 -14.06
C ARG A 77 -11.69 -0.53 -14.51
N PRO A 78 -11.99 0.30 -15.53
CA PRO A 78 -13.36 0.57 -15.99
C PRO A 78 -14.16 -0.65 -16.46
N LYS A 79 -13.48 -1.77 -16.76
CA LYS A 79 -14.14 -3.04 -17.11
C LYS A 79 -14.81 -3.71 -15.91
N TYR A 80 -14.40 -3.35 -14.69
CA TYR A 80 -14.82 -4.02 -13.45
C TYR A 80 -15.54 -3.00 -12.56
N GLU A 81 -16.86 -3.03 -12.60
CA GLU A 81 -17.72 -2.14 -11.78
C GLU A 81 -18.21 -2.82 -10.49
N ASP A 82 -18.08 -4.15 -10.41
CA ASP A 82 -18.53 -4.95 -9.28
C ASP A 82 -17.63 -4.81 -8.04
N ASP A 83 -18.15 -5.26 -6.91
CA ASP A 83 -17.38 -5.46 -5.68
C ASP A 83 -16.40 -6.62 -5.86
N LEU A 84 -15.10 -6.36 -5.65
CA LEU A 84 -14.01 -7.31 -5.86
C LEU A 84 -12.93 -7.11 -4.80
N GLY A 85 -12.21 -8.18 -4.50
CA GLY A 85 -10.91 -8.09 -3.84
C GLY A 85 -9.85 -7.69 -4.85
N VAL A 86 -9.02 -6.69 -4.55
CA VAL A 86 -8.00 -6.19 -5.47
C VAL A 86 -6.65 -5.97 -4.78
N VAL A 87 -5.58 -6.07 -5.56
CA VAL A 87 -4.27 -5.53 -5.18
C VAL A 87 -3.96 -4.42 -6.16
N LEU A 88 -3.68 -3.23 -5.63
CA LEU A 88 -3.26 -2.07 -6.41
C LEU A 88 -1.74 -1.95 -6.37
N CYS A 89 -1.16 -1.55 -7.50
CA CYS A 89 0.24 -1.22 -7.61
C CYS A 89 0.39 0.22 -8.09
N PHE A 90 1.22 1.00 -7.38
CA PHE A 90 1.56 2.37 -7.71
C PHE A 90 3.06 2.55 -7.88
N ASP A 91 3.46 3.56 -8.63
CA ASP A 91 4.83 4.05 -8.64
C ASP A 91 5.21 4.67 -7.28
N GLU A 92 6.36 4.30 -6.72
CA GLU A 92 6.79 4.80 -5.40
C GLU A 92 7.06 6.30 -5.38
N LYS A 93 7.57 6.88 -6.49
CA LYS A 93 7.96 8.29 -6.52
C LYS A 93 6.80 9.21 -6.83
N THR A 94 5.93 8.79 -7.74
CA THR A 94 4.87 9.64 -8.29
C THR A 94 3.47 9.30 -7.76
N GLY A 95 3.28 8.10 -7.22
CA GLY A 95 1.95 7.60 -6.85
C GLY A 95 1.09 7.20 -8.04
N GLU A 96 1.64 7.23 -9.26
CA GLU A 96 0.93 6.87 -10.49
C GLU A 96 0.48 5.41 -10.43
N PHE A 97 -0.79 5.17 -10.78
CA PHE A 97 -1.33 3.82 -10.88
C PHE A 97 -0.63 3.04 -12.00
N LYS A 98 -0.06 1.87 -11.68
CA LYS A 98 0.60 0.99 -12.64
C LYS A 98 -0.31 -0.14 -13.09
N TRP A 99 -0.86 -0.89 -12.15
CA TRP A 99 -1.71 -2.05 -12.46
C TRP A 99 -2.59 -2.44 -11.28
N GLN A 100 -3.62 -3.25 -11.57
CA GLN A 100 -4.53 -3.82 -10.58
C GLN A 100 -4.72 -5.33 -10.83
N LEU A 101 -4.50 -6.14 -9.79
CA LEU A 101 -5.02 -7.51 -9.70
C LEU A 101 -6.48 -7.44 -9.26
N SER A 102 -7.35 -8.25 -9.86
CA SER A 102 -8.78 -8.30 -9.49
C SER A 102 -9.23 -9.73 -9.27
N ARG A 103 -9.99 -9.95 -8.21
CA ARG A 103 -10.55 -11.24 -7.82
C ARG A 103 -12.02 -11.08 -7.49
N GLU A 104 -12.83 -11.87 -8.18
CA GLU A 104 -14.27 -11.96 -7.94
C GLU A 104 -14.55 -12.48 -6.55
N LYS A 105 -15.68 -12.04 -6.02
CA LYS A 105 -16.21 -12.50 -4.75
C LYS A 105 -16.53 -13.98 -4.80
N LEU A 106 -16.35 -14.66 -3.68
CA LEU A 106 -16.68 -16.08 -3.59
C LEU A 106 -18.20 -16.29 -3.76
N PRO A 107 -18.64 -17.33 -4.51
CA PRO A 107 -20.06 -17.56 -4.79
C PRO A 107 -20.87 -17.92 -3.55
N GLN A 108 -20.22 -18.32 -2.45
CA GLN A 108 -20.86 -18.56 -1.15
C GLN A 108 -21.29 -17.26 -0.46
N GLY A 109 -20.90 -16.09 -1.00
CA GLY A 109 -21.29 -14.79 -0.50
C GLY A 109 -20.86 -14.56 0.94
N ARG A 110 -21.73 -13.88 1.70
CA ARG A 110 -21.41 -13.28 3.02
C ARG A 110 -20.86 -14.25 4.07
N VAL A 111 -21.10 -15.55 3.93
CA VAL A 111 -20.58 -16.54 4.88
C VAL A 111 -19.06 -16.64 4.81
N ASN A 112 -18.49 -16.49 3.61
CA ASN A 112 -17.05 -16.63 3.37
C ASN A 112 -16.39 -15.33 2.88
N ASP A 113 -17.17 -14.43 2.29
CA ASP A 113 -16.68 -13.22 1.64
C ASP A 113 -17.64 -12.06 1.91
N TRP A 114 -17.29 -11.23 2.89
CA TRP A 114 -18.13 -10.13 3.33
C TRP A 114 -18.20 -9.03 2.26
N PRO A 115 -19.36 -8.35 2.09
CA PRO A 115 -19.47 -7.26 1.13
C PRO A 115 -18.42 -6.18 1.40
N GLU A 116 -17.84 -5.66 0.32
CA GLU A 116 -16.76 -4.68 0.30
C GLU A 116 -15.44 -5.14 0.95
N GLN A 117 -15.34 -6.37 1.45
CA GLN A 117 -14.07 -6.83 2.00
C GLN A 117 -13.05 -7.08 0.90
N GLY A 118 -11.92 -6.40 0.98
CA GLY A 118 -10.85 -6.52 0.00
C GLY A 118 -9.92 -7.72 0.21
N ILE A 119 -8.85 -7.75 -0.57
CA ILE A 119 -7.69 -8.59 -0.24
C ILE A 119 -7.04 -8.01 1.01
N CYS A 120 -7.02 -8.78 2.11
CA CYS A 120 -6.55 -8.32 3.42
C CYS A 120 -5.10 -8.72 3.73
N SER A 121 -4.48 -9.54 2.90
CA SER A 121 -3.08 -9.94 3.06
C SER A 121 -2.13 -8.86 2.53
N ALA A 122 -1.00 -8.66 3.21
CA ALA A 122 0.12 -7.91 2.66
C ALA A 122 0.86 -8.78 1.62
N PRO A 123 1.22 -8.22 0.45
CA PRO A 123 2.11 -8.90 -0.50
C PRO A 123 3.47 -9.25 0.10
N CYS A 124 4.20 -10.15 -0.54
CA CYS A 124 5.60 -10.44 -0.26
C CYS A 124 6.35 -10.35 -1.58
N ILE A 125 7.44 -9.58 -1.60
CA ILE A 125 8.24 -9.33 -2.79
C ILE A 125 9.58 -10.05 -2.64
N GLU A 126 9.92 -10.88 -3.61
CA GLU A 126 11.17 -11.65 -3.66
C GLU A 126 11.91 -11.34 -4.96
N GLY A 127 12.91 -10.46 -4.87
CA GLY A 127 13.61 -9.94 -6.05
C GLY A 127 12.68 -9.08 -6.90
N GLU A 128 12.43 -9.51 -8.14
CA GLU A 128 11.53 -8.83 -9.09
C GLU A 128 10.11 -9.47 -9.15
N ARG A 129 9.70 -10.20 -8.11
CA ARG A 129 8.46 -10.98 -8.08
C ARG A 129 7.60 -10.69 -6.87
#